data_AF-A0A6J4Q8A7-F1
#
_entry.id   AF-A0A6J4Q8A7-F1
#
_cell.length_a   1.000
_cell.length_b   1.000
_cell.length_c   1.000
_cell.angle_alpha   90.00
_cell.angle_beta   90.00
_cell.angle_gamma   90.00
#
_symmetry.space_group_name_H-M   'P 1'
#
loop_
_entity.id
_entity.type
_entity.pdbx_description
1 polymer ?
#
loop_
_entity_poly.entity_id
_entity_poly.type
_entity_poly.pdbx_seq_one_letter_code
_entity_poly.pdbx_strand_id
1 'polypeptide(L)' 'MWNDLFVTPEARGRGFGAALLAETRRFAAETGAKGLTLVTAVDNLPAQRLYERMGWKRDETFYHYHLGV' A
#
# COMPACT_ATOMS: atom_id res chain seq x y z
N MET A 1 12.85 6.44 -0.15
CA MET A 1 12.53 6.27 -1.58
C MET A 1 11.06 5.89 -1.64
N TRP A 2 10.17 6.84 -1.94
CA TRP A 2 8.74 6.56 -2.16
C TRP A 2 8.58 6.01 -3.57
N ASN A 3 8.14 4.76 -3.68
CA ASN A 3 7.59 4.25 -4.92
C ASN A 3 6.08 4.33 -4.79
N ASP A 4 5.47 5.30 -5.46
CA ASP A 4 4.02 5.43 -5.45
C ASP A 4 3.39 4.26 -6.22
N LEU A 5 2.56 3.50 -5.51
CA LEU A 5 1.78 2.41 -6.06
C LEU A 5 0.44 2.97 -6.54
N PHE A 6 0.33 3.37 -7.81
CA PHE A 6 -0.91 3.92 -8.36
C PHE A 6 -1.48 3.02 -9.46
N VAL A 7 -2.70 2.54 -9.25
CA VAL A 7 -3.51 1.91 -10.30
C VAL A 7 -4.55 2.93 -10.77
N THR A 8 -4.55 3.22 -12.06
CA THR A 8 -5.50 4.17 -12.67
C THR A 8 -6.95 3.74 -12.39
N PRO A 9 -7.89 4.68 -12.23
CA PRO A 9 -9.29 4.37 -11.93
C PRO A 9 -9.90 3.31 -12.85
N GLU A 10 -9.53 3.32 -14.12
CA GLU A 10 -10.05 2.44 -15.19
C GLU A 10 -9.56 0.98 -15.05
N ALA A 11 -8.44 0.77 -14.36
CA ALA A 11 -7.86 -0.56 -14.12
C ALA A 11 -8.25 -1.14 -12.75
N ARG A 12 -9.04 -0.41 -11.94
CA ARG A 12 -9.50 -0.88 -10.63
C ARG A 12 -10.46 -2.06 -10.76
N GLY A 13 -10.52 -2.90 -9.73
CA GLY A 13 -11.39 -4.08 -9.69
C GLY A 13 -10.93 -5.27 -10.53
N ARG A 14 -9.83 -5.16 -11.30
CA ARG A 14 -9.28 -6.25 -12.14
C ARG A 14 -8.14 -7.04 -11.50
N GLY A 15 -7.89 -6.86 -10.20
CA GLY A 15 -6.89 -7.61 -9.45
C GLY A 15 -5.44 -7.12 -9.58
N PHE A 16 -5.15 -6.15 -10.45
CA PHE A 16 -3.78 -5.63 -10.64
C PHE A 16 -3.12 -5.11 -9.36
N GLY A 17 -3.87 -4.39 -8.52
CA GLY A 17 -3.36 -3.93 -7.22
C GLY A 17 -2.96 -5.09 -6.29
N ALA A 18 -3.73 -6.18 -6.30
CA ALA A 18 -3.41 -7.35 -5.48
C ALA A 18 -2.15 -8.07 -5.98
N ALA A 19 -2.02 -8.25 -7.30
CA ALA A 19 -0.86 -8.88 -7.91
C ALA A 19 0.43 -8.10 -7.60
N LEU A 20 0.38 -6.77 -7.72
CA LEU A 20 1.52 -5.91 -7.47
C LEU A 20 1.94 -5.91 -5.99
N LEU A 21 0.99 -5.89 -5.06
CA LEU A 21 1.28 -6.01 -3.62
C LEU A 21 1.90 -7.36 -3.27
N ALA A 22 1.40 -8.45 -3.86
CA ALA A 22 1.95 -9.78 -3.66
C ALA A 22 3.40 -9.86 -4.14
N GLU A 23 3.68 -9.29 -5.31
CA GLU A 23 5.02 -9.27 -5.87
C GLU A 23 5.98 -8.39 -5.06
N THR A 24 5.51 -7.23 -4.60
CA THR A 24 6.29 -6.35 -3.72
C THR A 24 6.65 -7.07 -2.42
N ARG A 25 5.72 -7.82 -1.83
CA ARG A 25 5.97 -8.65 -0.64
C ARG A 25 7.00 -9.74 -0.91
N ARG A 26 6.93 -10.42 -2.07
CA ARG A 26 7.90 -11.43 -2.47
C ARG A 26 9.30 -10.83 -2.57
N PHE A 27 9.44 -9.73 -3.30
CA PHE A 27 10.70 -9.02 -3.47
C PHE A 27 11.29 -8.52 -2.15
N ALA A 28 10.45 -7.99 -1.26
CA ALA A 28 10.88 -7.57 0.07
C ALA A 28 11.44 -8.73 0.91
N ALA A 29 10.84 -9.91 0.81
CA ALA A 29 11.34 -11.11 1.48
C ALA A 29 12.67 -11.59 0.89
N GLU A 30 12.80 -11.60 -0.45
CA GLU A 30 14.03 -11.99 -1.15
C GLU A 30 15.20 -11.04 -0.85
N THR A 31 14.93 -9.76 -0.63
CA THR A 31 15.95 -8.74 -0.34
C THR A 31 16.28 -8.61 1.15
N GLY A 32 15.63 -9.37 2.03
CA GLY A 32 15.85 -9.29 3.47
C GLY A 32 15.34 -7.99 4.10
N ALA A 33 14.35 -7.33 3.48
CA ALA A 33 13.74 -6.13 4.02
C ALA A 33 13.02 -6.43 5.35
N LYS A 34 13.09 -5.49 6.30
CA LYS A 34 12.48 -5.65 7.64
C LYS A 34 10.96 -5.45 7.65
N GLY A 35 10.39 -4.91 6.57
CA GLY A 35 8.98 -4.63 6.45
C GLY A 35 8.65 -3.79 5.23
N LEU A 36 7.36 -3.59 5.02
CA LEU A 36 6.81 -2.73 3.98
C LEU A 36 5.81 -1.76 4.62
N THR A 37 5.76 -0.54 4.09
CA THR A 37 4.81 0.49 4.52
C THR A 37 4.02 0.96 3.30
N LEU A 38 2.70 1.08 3.47
CA LEU A 38 1.80 1.64 2.48
C LEU A 38 1.21 2.95 3.02
N VAL A 39 1.06 3.93 2.15
CA VAL A 39 0.33 5.16 2.44
C VAL A 39 -0.82 5.25 1.43
N THR A 40 -2.00 5.64 1.88
CA THR A 40 -3.16 5.86 1.03
C THR A 40 -3.98 7.02 1.57
N ALA A 41 -4.72 7.69 0.68
CA ALA A 41 -5.68 8.71 1.10
C ALA A 41 -6.77 8.09 1.99
N VAL A 42 -7.25 8.90 2.95
CA VAL A 42 -8.27 8.50 3.94
C VAL A 42 -9.61 8.14 3.31
N ASP A 43 -9.91 8.69 2.14
CA ASP A 43 -11.14 8.46 1.37
C ASP A 43 -10.98 7.36 0.29
N ASN A 44 -9.78 6.82 0.09
CA ASN A 44 -9.53 5.72 -0.83
C ASN A 44 -9.91 4.36 -0.20
N LEU A 45 -11.19 4.25 0.17
CA LEU A 45 -11.78 3.06 0.78
C LEU A 45 -11.58 1.78 -0.05
N PRO A 46 -11.61 1.79 -1.40
CA PRO A 46 -11.31 0.60 -2.19
C PRO A 46 -9.90 0.06 -1.95
N ALA A 47 -8.89 0.92 -1.84
CA ALA A 47 -7.52 0.51 -1.57
C ALA A 47 -7.37 0.00 -0.13
N GLN A 48 -7.94 0.69 0.85
CA GLN A 48 -7.92 0.27 2.26
C GLN A 48 -8.49 -1.14 2.43
N ARG A 49 -9.68 -1.41 1.86
CA ARG A 49 -10.30 -2.75 1.87
C ARG A 49 -9.44 -3.82 1.20
N LEU A 50 -8.74 -3.48 0.12
CA LEU A 50 -7.81 -4.41 -0.54
C LEU A 50 -6.65 -4.76 0.39
N TYR A 51 -6.04 -3.75 1.02
CA TYR A 51 -4.91 -3.94 1.92
C TYR A 51 -5.30 -4.81 3.12
N GLU A 52 -6.41 -4.49 3.78
CA GLU A 52 -6.94 -5.26 4.91
C GLU A 52 -7.22 -6.71 4.53
N ARG A 53 -7.87 -6.96 3.39
CA ARG A 53 -8.12 -8.32 2.88
C ARG A 53 -6.83 -9.10 2.58
N MET A 54 -5.75 -8.41 2.24
CA MET A 54 -4.43 -9.01 2.01
C MET A 54 -3.59 -9.14 3.29
N GLY A 55 -4.15 -8.84 4.46
CA GLY A 55 -3.52 -8.99 5.77
C GLY A 55 -2.64 -7.81 6.20
N TRP A 56 -2.68 -6.69 5.48
CA TRP A 56 -2.07 -5.46 5.94
C TRP A 56 -2.87 -4.89 7.11
N LYS A 57 -2.17 -4.27 8.06
CA LYS A 57 -2.78 -3.64 9.22
C LYS A 57 -2.60 -2.13 9.13
N ARG A 58 -3.69 -1.39 9.33
CA ARG A 58 -3.64 0.06 9.47
C ARG A 58 -2.92 0.40 10.77
N ASP A 59 -2.03 1.38 10.71
CA ASP A 59 -1.41 1.95 11.90
C ASP A 59 -2.39 2.92 12.56
N GLU A 60 -2.60 2.75 13.86
CA GLU A 60 -3.48 3.59 14.68
C GLU A 60 -2.71 4.29 15.82
N THR A 61 -1.39 4.12 15.87
CA THR A 61 -0.56 4.50 17.02
C THR A 61 0.25 5.77 16.76
N PHE A 62 0.58 6.05 15.50
CA PHE A 62 1.48 7.13 15.13
C PHE A 62 0.78 8.21 14.30
N TYR A 63 1.05 9.48 14.65
CA TYR A 63 0.65 10.63 13.85
C TYR A 63 1.76 11.00 12.87
N HIS A 64 1.39 11.28 11.63
CA HIS A 64 2.30 11.77 10.59
C HIS A 64 2.08 13.28 10.39
N TYR A 65 3.14 14.07 10.49
CA TYR A 65 3.12 15.51 10.24
C TYR A 65 3.97 15.84 9.00
N HIS A 66 3.44 16.68 8.13
CA HIS A 66 4.14 17.18 6.96
C HIS A 66 4.11 18.71 6.97
N LEU A 67 5.26 19.35 6.78
CA LEU A 67 5.37 20.80 6.59
C LEU A 67 5.72 21.05 5.12
N GLY A 68 4.79 21.64 4.37
CA GLY A 68 5.09 22.20 3.06
C GLY A 68 5.70 23.59 3.23
N VAL A 69 6.83 23.84 2.55
CA VAL A 69 7.42 25.18 2.38
C VAL A 69 7.20 25.66 0.96
#